data_AF-A0A534R2Q4-F1
#
_entry.id   AF-A0A534R2Q4-F1
#
_cell.length_a   1.000
_cell.length_b   1.000
_cell.length_c   1.000
_cell.angle_alpha   90.00
_cell.angle_beta   90.00
_cell.angle_gamma   90.00
#
_symmetry.space_group_name_H-M   'P 1'
#
loop_
_entity.id
_entity.type
_entity.pdbx_description
1 polymer ?
#
loop_
_entity_poly.entity_id
_entity_poly.type
_entity_poly.pdbx_seq_one_letter_code
_entity_poly.pdbx_strand_id
1 'polypeptide(L)'
;EIIDSSGGYFVHAFNAAGLEPAGWPKLTGHWQTASPSIGDLDDSGHVDVVQPTRLGTLFVWQTAGATCQADQWRKFRHDEWNTGTYGADTRRPARIVDLALSGSGGSVTLDWTAVGDDGRCGTATTYELRASSNPITTTNFSSATPITIDPPAAAGTPESHTVTPPSGALFYALRAIDEVGNAGPIAVVAQARPFTLRRLRLVVAGPGRDRLVLRGAMAQTLAQLGLPGQSVALALSDAGGEYFQATIPAAQILASPRGTLVRFRDRTGTIANGITSFTMGGGGSNRVTIRAQRLNLAGASAGAFTATLEVGAAPFIASGVLRAAGTGFRFP
;
A
#
# COMPACT_ATOMS: atom_id res chain seq x y z
N GLU A 1 17.93 26.99 9.78
CA GLU A 1 16.95 26.80 10.88
C GLU A 1 17.43 25.64 11.73
N ILE A 2 17.02 25.56 12.99
CA ILE A 2 17.52 24.55 13.94
C ILE A 2 16.32 23.96 14.71
N ILE A 3 16.30 22.64 14.89
CA ILE A 3 15.41 21.99 15.85
C ILE A 3 16.28 21.23 16.84
N ASP A 4 16.05 21.44 18.13
CA ASP A 4 16.83 20.78 19.18
C ASP A 4 15.98 20.50 20.43
N SER A 5 16.36 19.47 21.17
CA SER A 5 15.74 19.11 22.44
C SER A 5 16.52 19.70 23.61
N SER A 6 15.82 20.19 24.63
CA SER A 6 16.43 20.69 25.86
C SER A 6 16.22 19.74 27.04
N GLY A 7 17.12 19.81 28.03
CA GLY A 7 17.00 19.06 29.29
C GLY A 7 15.75 19.39 30.12
N GLY A 8 15.01 20.43 29.73
CA GLY A 8 13.71 20.79 30.30
C GLY A 8 12.50 20.07 29.66
N TYR A 9 12.73 19.04 28.84
CA TYR A 9 11.69 18.26 28.14
C TYR A 9 10.99 19.02 27.02
N PHE A 10 11.62 20.08 26.51
CA PHE A 10 11.12 20.81 25.36
C PHE A 10 11.82 20.39 24.09
N VAL A 11 11.10 20.44 22.98
CA VAL A 11 11.65 20.48 21.63
C VAL A 11 11.47 21.91 21.14
N HIS A 12 12.58 22.57 20.86
CA HIS A 12 12.64 23.93 20.34
C HIS A 12 12.83 23.91 18.83
N ALA A 13 12.33 24.94 18.16
CA ALA A 13 12.59 25.18 16.75
C ALA A 13 12.91 26.66 16.57
N PHE A 14 13.97 26.98 15.83
CA PHE A 14 14.41 28.34 15.58
C PHE A 14 14.57 28.58 14.07
N ASN A 15 13.97 29.66 13.58
CA ASN A 15 14.13 30.09 12.20
C ASN A 15 15.52 30.72 11.95
N ALA A 16 15.79 31.16 10.73
CA ALA A 16 17.08 31.77 10.37
C ALA A 16 17.39 33.08 11.13
N ALA A 17 16.39 33.75 11.70
CA ALA A 17 16.55 34.93 12.54
C ALA A 17 16.72 34.59 14.04
N GLY A 18 16.74 33.30 14.39
CA GLY A 18 16.83 32.84 15.79
C GLY A 18 15.53 32.98 16.58
N LEU A 19 14.38 33.16 15.90
CA LEU A 19 13.07 33.26 16.54
C LEU A 19 12.35 31.92 16.50
N GLU A 20 11.61 31.60 17.57
CA GLU A 20 10.73 30.43 17.58
C GLU A 20 9.46 30.71 16.76
N PRO A 21 9.08 29.81 15.84
CA PRO A 21 7.83 29.95 15.10
C PRO A 21 6.63 29.72 16.01
N ALA A 22 5.47 30.23 15.60
CA ALA A 22 4.23 30.07 16.36
C ALA A 22 3.94 28.59 16.67
N GLY A 23 3.56 28.32 17.92
CA GLY A 23 3.29 26.96 18.40
C GLY A 23 4.53 26.18 18.85
N TRP A 24 5.71 26.80 18.90
CA TRP A 24 6.93 26.27 19.52
C TRP A 24 7.30 27.07 20.79
N PRO A 25 7.95 26.44 21.79
CA PRO A 25 8.44 25.06 21.80
C PRO A 25 7.34 24.02 22.13
N LYS A 26 7.64 22.74 21.89
CA LYS A 26 6.77 21.61 22.25
C LYS A 26 7.22 20.97 23.55
N LEU A 27 6.33 20.83 24.53
CA LEU A 27 6.60 20.08 25.76
C LEU A 27 6.30 18.59 25.57
N THR A 28 7.27 17.72 25.79
CA THR A 28 7.10 16.25 25.73
C THR A 28 6.85 15.63 27.10
N GLY A 29 7.17 16.36 28.18
CA GLY A 29 7.02 15.90 29.56
C GLY A 29 8.03 14.83 30.00
N HIS A 30 8.99 14.46 29.14
CA HIS A 30 10.04 13.51 29.50
C HIS A 30 11.31 13.70 28.65
N TRP A 31 12.41 13.13 29.13
CA TRP A 31 13.70 13.13 28.45
C TRP A 31 13.59 12.57 27.03
N GLN A 32 14.06 13.35 26.06
CA GLN A 32 14.30 12.96 24.68
C GLN A 32 15.53 12.07 24.59
N THR A 33 15.49 11.01 23.77
CA THR A 33 16.59 10.03 23.64
C THR A 33 17.29 10.07 22.29
N ALA A 34 16.83 10.93 21.38
CA ALA A 34 17.36 11.07 20.03
C ALA A 34 17.13 12.50 19.54
N SER A 35 17.94 12.92 18.57
CA SER A 35 17.67 14.13 17.80
C SER A 35 16.30 14.02 17.10
N PRO A 36 15.56 15.13 16.97
CA PRO A 36 14.31 15.16 16.21
C PRO A 36 14.53 14.65 14.78
N SER A 37 13.57 13.88 14.27
CA SER A 37 13.56 13.46 12.87
C SER A 37 12.50 14.25 12.11
N ILE A 38 12.83 14.70 10.90
CA ILE A 38 12.00 15.59 10.10
C ILE A 38 11.70 14.91 8.76
N GLY A 39 10.44 14.95 8.34
CA GLY A 39 10.00 14.42 7.05
C GLY A 39 8.48 14.41 6.98
N ASP A 40 7.92 14.26 5.79
CA ASP A 40 6.48 14.11 5.60
C ASP A 40 6.10 12.65 5.79
N LEU A 41 5.49 12.36 6.94
CA LEU A 41 5.19 11.00 7.37
C LEU A 41 3.88 10.50 6.77
N ASP A 42 2.95 11.40 6.48
CA ASP A 42 1.58 11.10 6.05
C ASP A 42 1.26 11.52 4.62
N ASP A 43 2.26 11.95 3.85
CA ASP A 43 2.16 12.46 2.49
C ASP A 43 1.21 13.69 2.40
N SER A 44 1.15 14.52 3.45
CA SER A 44 0.31 15.72 3.48
C SER A 44 0.89 16.90 2.69
N GLY A 45 2.14 16.80 2.23
CA GLY A 45 2.88 17.90 1.62
C GLY A 45 3.50 18.86 2.64
N HIS A 46 3.36 18.56 3.93
CA HIS A 46 3.96 19.31 5.03
C HIS A 46 4.97 18.42 5.77
N VAL A 47 6.04 19.03 6.30
CA VAL A 47 7.01 18.29 7.09
C VAL A 47 6.51 18.08 8.51
N ASP A 48 6.64 16.86 9.01
CA ASP A 48 6.41 16.48 10.38
C ASP A 48 7.72 16.48 11.18
N VAL A 49 7.60 16.75 12.48
CA VAL A 49 8.68 16.56 13.46
C VAL A 49 8.30 15.39 14.36
N VAL A 50 9.17 14.38 14.37
CA VAL A 50 9.04 13.18 15.19
C VAL A 50 10.06 13.21 16.32
N GLN A 51 9.57 13.05 17.56
CA GLN A 51 10.41 13.03 18.76
C GLN A 51 10.07 11.85 19.68
N PRO A 52 10.98 10.88 19.86
CA PRO A 52 10.84 9.86 20.88
C PRO A 52 11.30 10.38 22.25
N THR A 53 10.68 9.84 23.30
CA THR A 53 11.09 10.03 24.69
C THR A 53 11.57 8.71 25.31
N ARG A 54 12.30 8.81 26.43
CA ARG A 54 12.84 7.67 27.18
C ARG A 54 11.76 6.71 27.71
N LEU A 55 10.52 7.14 27.86
CA LEU A 55 9.40 6.26 28.26
C LEU A 55 8.77 5.51 27.08
N GLY A 56 9.31 5.67 25.87
CA GLY A 56 8.78 5.03 24.67
C GLY A 56 7.59 5.75 24.05
N THR A 57 7.24 6.95 24.54
CA THR A 57 6.24 7.80 23.87
C THR A 57 6.86 8.45 22.64
N LEU A 58 6.18 8.33 21.50
CA LEU A 58 6.52 8.98 20.24
C LEU A 58 5.57 10.16 20.01
N PHE A 59 6.11 11.36 19.92
CA PHE A 59 5.37 12.55 19.51
C PHE A 59 5.57 12.79 18.01
N VAL A 60 4.50 13.18 17.34
CA VAL A 60 4.51 13.60 15.93
C VAL A 60 3.75 14.91 15.85
N TRP A 61 4.39 15.93 15.29
CA TRP A 61 3.76 17.22 15.03
C TRP A 61 3.94 17.60 13.57
N GLN A 62 2.82 17.75 12.86
CA GLN A 62 2.81 18.40 11.56
C GLN A 62 3.18 19.88 11.73
N THR A 63 4.03 20.38 10.85
CA THR A 63 4.44 21.80 10.82
C THR A 63 3.79 22.53 9.66
N ALA A 64 3.92 23.86 9.63
CA ALA A 64 3.52 24.65 8.46
C ALA A 64 4.56 24.61 7.32
N GLY A 65 5.72 23.98 7.53
CA GLY A 65 6.76 23.88 6.51
C GLY A 65 6.32 22.94 5.39
N ALA A 66 6.46 23.36 4.13
CA ALA A 66 6.20 22.49 2.99
C ALA A 66 7.35 21.49 2.79
N THR A 67 7.11 20.37 2.13
CA THR A 67 8.14 19.33 1.85
C THR A 67 9.20 19.75 0.84
N CYS A 68 8.85 20.62 -0.10
CA CYS A 68 9.75 21.04 -1.18
C CYS A 68 10.53 22.29 -0.79
N GLN A 69 11.48 22.13 0.13
CA GLN A 69 12.42 23.18 0.53
C GLN A 69 13.81 22.91 -0.04
N ALA A 70 14.59 23.98 -0.21
CA ALA A 70 16.01 23.90 -0.57
C ALA A 70 16.88 23.65 0.69
N ASP A 71 16.57 22.57 1.41
CA ASP A 71 17.23 22.21 2.66
C ASP A 71 18.36 21.19 2.46
N GLN A 72 19.54 21.57 2.93
CA GLN A 72 20.79 20.83 2.75
C GLN A 72 21.15 19.96 3.97
N TRP A 73 20.36 19.98 5.05
CA TRP A 73 20.70 19.29 6.29
C TRP A 73 19.47 18.68 6.97
N ARG A 74 18.83 17.73 6.28
CA ARG A 74 17.58 17.10 6.71
C ARG A 74 17.74 16.19 7.93
N LYS A 75 18.95 15.68 8.13
CA LYS A 75 19.31 14.79 9.24
C LYS A 75 20.78 14.91 9.60
N PHE A 76 21.14 14.28 10.72
CA PHE A 76 22.53 14.16 11.15
C PHE A 76 23.41 13.57 10.03
N ARG A 77 24.61 14.15 9.85
CA ARG A 77 25.56 13.87 8.75
C ARG A 77 25.03 14.20 7.34
N HIS A 78 24.37 15.36 7.22
CA HIS A 78 23.96 16.00 5.96
C HIS A 78 22.80 15.31 5.24
N ASP A 79 22.93 14.02 4.92
CA ASP A 79 22.10 13.34 3.92
C ASP A 79 21.59 11.95 4.33
N GLU A 80 20.71 11.36 3.50
CA GLU A 80 20.07 10.07 3.69
C GLU A 80 21.08 8.92 3.86
N TRP A 81 22.28 9.05 3.28
CA TRP A 81 23.36 8.06 3.34
C TRP A 81 24.40 8.35 4.44
N ASN A 82 24.24 9.44 5.20
CA ASN A 82 25.16 9.92 6.23
C ASN A 82 26.58 10.21 5.71
N THR A 83 26.71 10.67 4.46
CA THR A 83 28.04 10.86 3.87
C THR A 83 28.78 12.06 4.46
N GLY A 84 28.06 13.08 4.92
CA GLY A 84 28.64 14.36 5.34
C GLY A 84 29.21 15.18 4.18
N THR A 85 28.86 14.85 2.94
CA THR A 85 29.37 15.50 1.73
C THR A 85 28.41 16.59 1.27
N TYR A 86 28.86 17.84 1.37
CA TYR A 86 28.07 18.97 0.89
C TYR A 86 27.79 18.88 -0.62
N GLY A 87 26.53 19.12 -1.02
CA GLY A 87 26.10 19.15 -2.42
C GLY A 87 25.96 17.78 -3.10
N ALA A 88 26.17 16.67 -2.38
CA ALA A 88 25.82 15.35 -2.88
C ALA A 88 24.30 15.16 -2.81
N ASP A 89 23.68 14.82 -3.93
CA ASP A 89 22.30 14.36 -3.93
C ASP A 89 22.24 12.86 -3.63
N THR A 90 21.43 12.52 -2.63
CA THR A 90 21.19 11.13 -2.21
C THR A 90 19.69 10.81 -2.12
N ARG A 91 18.85 11.76 -2.54
CA ARG A 91 17.45 11.80 -2.16
C ARG A 91 16.59 11.30 -3.30
N ARG A 92 16.46 9.98 -3.36
CA ARG A 92 15.68 9.32 -4.40
C ARG A 92 14.23 9.83 -4.55
N PRO A 93 13.62 9.62 -5.73
CA PRO A 93 12.20 9.81 -5.96
C PRO A 93 11.30 9.03 -4.99
N ALA A 94 10.12 9.58 -4.72
CA ALA A 94 9.10 8.92 -3.89
C ALA A 94 8.54 7.68 -4.60
N ARG A 95 7.86 6.82 -3.83
CA ARG A 95 7.09 5.72 -4.41
C ARG A 95 5.84 6.28 -5.08
N ILE A 96 5.54 5.84 -6.30
CA ILE A 96 4.23 6.06 -6.92
C ILE A 96 3.18 5.26 -6.14
N VAL A 97 2.14 5.93 -5.63
CA VAL A 97 1.16 5.30 -4.72
C VAL A 97 -0.14 4.90 -5.39
N ASP A 98 -0.45 5.47 -6.55
CA ASP A 98 -1.73 5.39 -7.26
C ASP A 98 -1.62 4.70 -8.63
N LEU A 99 -0.57 3.93 -8.86
CA LEU A 99 -0.38 3.19 -10.11
C LEU A 99 -1.58 2.26 -10.36
N ALA A 100 -2.34 2.57 -11.39
CA ALA A 100 -3.52 1.85 -11.80
C ALA A 100 -3.32 1.23 -13.18
N LEU A 101 -4.08 0.17 -13.45
CA LEU A 101 -4.08 -0.51 -14.74
C LEU A 101 -5.52 -0.70 -15.22
N SER A 102 -5.75 -0.36 -16.48
CA SER A 102 -7.01 -0.59 -17.19
C SER A 102 -6.78 -1.24 -18.55
N GLY A 103 -7.86 -1.75 -19.16
CA GLY A 103 -7.79 -2.49 -20.42
C GLY A 103 -7.48 -3.97 -20.26
N SER A 104 -7.54 -4.71 -21.36
CA SER A 104 -7.24 -6.14 -21.43
C SER A 104 -7.01 -6.54 -22.89
N GLY A 105 -6.30 -7.64 -23.14
CA GLY A 105 -6.25 -8.25 -24.47
C GLY A 105 -5.52 -7.40 -25.52
N GLY A 106 -4.19 -7.38 -25.45
CA GLY A 106 -3.32 -6.79 -26.48
C GLY A 106 -3.06 -5.29 -26.33
N SER A 107 -3.81 -4.58 -25.48
CA SER A 107 -3.52 -3.20 -25.10
C SER A 107 -3.97 -2.95 -23.66
N VAL A 108 -3.08 -2.37 -22.85
CA VAL A 108 -3.36 -1.97 -21.47
C VAL A 108 -2.88 -0.55 -21.26
N THR A 109 -3.62 0.22 -20.45
CA THR A 109 -3.24 1.56 -20.06
C THR A 109 -2.85 1.56 -18.59
N LEU A 110 -1.70 2.17 -18.30
CA LEU A 110 -1.21 2.44 -16.96
C LEU A 110 -1.45 3.92 -16.68
N ASP A 111 -2.03 4.22 -15.53
CA ASP A 111 -2.29 5.58 -15.07
C ASP A 111 -1.63 5.78 -13.70
N TRP A 112 -0.98 6.93 -13.49
CA TRP A 112 -0.32 7.25 -12.22
C TRP A 112 -0.15 8.76 -12.04
N THR A 113 0.21 9.21 -10.83
CA THR A 113 0.67 10.57 -10.61
C THR A 113 2.20 10.62 -10.55
N ALA A 114 2.81 11.51 -11.33
CA ALA A 114 4.25 11.71 -11.36
C ALA A 114 4.79 12.06 -9.97
N VAL A 115 5.91 11.43 -9.59
CA VAL A 115 6.68 11.78 -8.39
C VAL A 115 7.82 12.72 -8.76
N GLY A 116 8.46 13.30 -7.74
CA GLY A 116 9.56 14.22 -7.94
C GLY A 116 10.90 13.53 -8.11
N ASP A 117 11.91 14.37 -8.30
CA ASP A 117 13.32 14.05 -8.24
C ASP A 117 13.68 13.66 -6.79
N ASP A 118 13.38 14.58 -5.88
CA ASP A 118 13.59 14.45 -4.45
C ASP A 118 12.27 14.14 -3.74
N GLY A 119 11.96 12.86 -3.59
CA GLY A 119 10.67 12.46 -3.06
C GLY A 119 9.51 12.90 -3.99
N ARG A 120 8.73 13.89 -3.56
CA ARG A 120 7.61 14.47 -4.34
C ARG A 120 7.94 15.87 -4.90
N CYS A 121 9.20 16.27 -4.89
CA CYS A 121 9.65 17.60 -5.27
C CYS A 121 10.50 17.59 -6.54
N GLY A 122 10.33 18.61 -7.38
CA GLY A 122 11.03 18.67 -8.68
C GLY A 122 10.47 17.69 -9.70
N THR A 123 11.32 17.28 -10.63
CA THR A 123 10.96 16.39 -11.75
C THR A 123 12.03 15.31 -11.86
N ALA A 124 11.64 14.05 -11.67
CA ALA A 124 12.55 12.93 -11.88
C ALA A 124 12.99 12.86 -13.35
N THR A 125 14.17 12.30 -13.59
CA THR A 125 14.78 12.31 -14.93
C THR A 125 14.27 11.18 -15.82
N THR A 126 14.07 9.98 -15.28
CA THR A 126 13.59 8.83 -16.06
C THR A 126 12.63 7.94 -15.27
N TYR A 127 11.87 7.13 -16.01
CA TYR A 127 11.16 5.99 -15.45
C TYR A 127 11.80 4.67 -15.85
N GLU A 128 11.67 3.68 -14.96
CA GLU A 128 11.89 2.29 -15.28
C GLU A 128 10.58 1.51 -15.17
N LEU A 129 9.93 1.25 -16.31
CA LEU A 129 8.75 0.41 -16.41
C LEU A 129 9.14 -1.02 -16.80
N ARG A 130 8.64 -1.99 -16.04
CA ARG A 130 8.88 -3.42 -16.25
C ARG A 130 7.57 -4.20 -16.29
N ALA A 131 7.53 -5.26 -17.08
CA ALA A 131 6.42 -6.19 -17.16
C ALA A 131 6.86 -7.65 -16.98
N SER A 132 5.98 -8.48 -16.42
CA SER A 132 6.25 -9.89 -16.15
C SER A 132 4.97 -10.72 -16.14
N SER A 133 5.08 -12.00 -16.46
CA SER A 133 4.01 -12.99 -16.27
C SER A 133 3.89 -13.49 -14.83
N ASN A 134 4.90 -13.24 -14.00
CA ASN A 134 4.98 -13.60 -12.58
C ASN A 134 5.01 -12.34 -11.69
N PRO A 135 4.59 -12.42 -10.41
CA PRO A 135 4.64 -11.30 -9.49
C PRO A 135 6.01 -10.62 -9.45
N ILE A 136 6.01 -9.28 -9.59
CA ILE A 136 7.22 -8.46 -9.50
C ILE A 136 7.44 -8.04 -8.05
N THR A 137 8.66 -8.20 -7.57
CA THR A 137 9.15 -7.80 -6.23
C THR A 137 10.43 -7.00 -6.40
N THR A 138 10.89 -6.35 -5.33
CA THR A 138 12.16 -5.61 -5.33
C THR A 138 13.36 -6.49 -5.69
N THR A 139 13.28 -7.79 -5.43
CA THR A 139 14.37 -8.75 -5.71
C THR A 139 14.42 -9.17 -7.18
N ASN A 140 13.27 -9.27 -7.86
CA ASN A 140 13.21 -9.75 -9.25
C ASN A 140 12.93 -8.64 -10.28
N PHE A 141 12.70 -7.41 -9.85
CA PHE A 141 12.35 -6.28 -10.71
C PHE A 141 13.30 -6.09 -11.90
N SER A 142 14.62 -6.15 -11.67
CA SER A 142 15.62 -5.99 -12.73
C SER A 142 15.61 -7.11 -13.78
N SER A 143 15.04 -8.27 -13.46
CA SER A 143 14.91 -9.42 -14.38
C SER A 143 13.62 -9.39 -15.22
N ALA A 144 12.66 -8.52 -14.88
CA ALA A 144 11.43 -8.37 -15.63
C ALA A 144 11.67 -7.63 -16.97
N THR A 145 10.78 -7.85 -17.93
CA THR A 145 10.91 -7.32 -19.29
C THR A 145 10.76 -5.79 -19.28
N PRO A 146 11.74 -5.01 -19.77
CA PRO A 146 11.63 -3.56 -19.83
C PRO A 146 10.60 -3.10 -20.87
N ILE A 147 9.91 -2.01 -20.55
CA ILE A 147 9.05 -1.26 -21.46
C ILE A 147 9.57 0.17 -21.49
N THR A 148 9.86 0.68 -22.69
CA THR A 148 10.24 2.08 -22.89
C THR A 148 9.02 2.96 -22.74
N ILE A 149 9.13 4.01 -21.92
CA ILE A 149 8.10 5.04 -21.74
C ILE A 149 8.74 6.43 -21.75
N ASP A 150 7.91 7.46 -21.89
CA ASP A 150 8.38 8.85 -21.88
C ASP A 150 8.95 9.24 -20.50
N PRO A 151 9.87 10.21 -20.44
CA PRO A 151 10.37 10.74 -19.17
C PRO A 151 9.25 11.31 -18.29
N PRO A 152 9.44 11.32 -16.96
CA PRO A 152 8.47 11.90 -16.02
C PRO A 152 8.16 13.37 -16.31
N ALA A 153 6.89 13.74 -16.16
CA ALA A 153 6.47 15.13 -16.02
C ALA A 153 6.76 15.64 -14.60
N ALA A 154 6.50 16.93 -14.36
CA ALA A 154 6.67 17.54 -13.05
C ALA A 154 5.82 16.82 -11.99
N ALA A 155 6.35 16.69 -10.77
CA ALA A 155 5.66 16.01 -9.67
C ALA A 155 4.22 16.51 -9.46
N GLY A 156 3.31 15.59 -9.20
CA GLY A 156 1.88 15.86 -9.05
C GLY A 156 1.09 15.88 -10.37
N THR A 157 1.76 15.76 -11.52
CA THR A 157 1.09 15.66 -12.83
C THR A 157 0.51 14.26 -13.02
N PRO A 158 -0.79 14.11 -13.32
CA PRO A 158 -1.35 12.83 -13.75
C PRO A 158 -0.78 12.42 -15.11
N GLU A 159 -0.30 11.20 -15.21
CA GLU A 159 0.29 10.61 -16.41
C GLU A 159 -0.46 9.33 -16.81
N SER A 160 -0.40 9.03 -18.10
CA SER A 160 -1.01 7.85 -18.68
C SER A 160 -0.14 7.30 -19.79
N HIS A 161 0.05 5.98 -19.83
CA HIS A 161 0.80 5.31 -20.87
C HIS A 161 0.10 4.02 -21.31
N THR A 162 -0.20 3.94 -22.61
CA THR A 162 -0.75 2.75 -23.23
C THR A 162 0.36 1.88 -23.78
N VAL A 163 0.41 0.63 -23.33
CA VAL A 163 1.39 -0.37 -23.78
C VAL A 163 0.71 -1.56 -24.44
N THR A 164 1.32 -2.06 -25.51
CA THR A 164 1.06 -3.41 -26.02
C THR A 164 1.86 -4.38 -25.16
N PRO A 165 1.22 -5.16 -24.27
CA PRO A 165 1.95 -5.91 -23.27
C PRO A 165 2.73 -7.07 -23.89
N PRO A 166 3.93 -7.40 -23.38
CA PRO A 166 4.61 -8.63 -23.75
C PRO A 166 3.69 -9.84 -23.56
N SER A 167 3.84 -10.87 -24.39
CA SER A 167 2.97 -12.05 -24.35
C SER A 167 2.91 -12.65 -22.94
N GLY A 168 1.70 -12.74 -22.38
CA GLY A 168 1.46 -13.30 -21.05
C GLY A 168 1.83 -12.40 -19.88
N ALA A 169 2.22 -11.14 -20.11
CA ALA A 169 2.44 -10.17 -19.05
C ALA A 169 1.14 -9.93 -18.26
N LEU A 170 1.26 -9.98 -16.94
CA LEU A 170 0.16 -9.77 -16.00
C LEU A 170 0.53 -8.77 -14.90
N PHE A 171 1.81 -8.56 -14.66
CA PHE A 171 2.34 -7.69 -13.61
C PHE A 171 3.17 -6.59 -14.24
N TYR A 172 2.99 -5.38 -13.75
CA TYR A 172 3.70 -4.19 -14.19
C TYR A 172 4.27 -3.51 -12.96
N ALA A 173 5.50 -3.03 -13.08
CA ALA A 173 6.16 -2.31 -12.02
C ALA A 173 6.84 -1.07 -12.57
N LEU A 174 6.66 0.04 -11.87
CA LEU A 174 7.14 1.35 -12.27
C LEU A 174 7.91 1.98 -11.10
N ARG A 175 9.05 2.63 -11.40
CA ARG A 175 9.73 3.54 -10.47
C ARG A 175 10.33 4.72 -11.24
N ALA A 176 10.41 5.86 -10.57
CA ALA A 176 11.17 7.01 -11.03
C ALA A 176 12.65 6.88 -10.63
N ILE A 177 13.52 7.51 -11.41
CA ILE A 177 14.95 7.64 -11.19
C ILE A 177 15.32 9.11 -11.43
N ASP A 178 16.06 9.71 -10.50
CA ASP A 178 16.53 11.08 -10.59
C ASP A 178 17.71 11.25 -11.58
N GLU A 179 18.23 12.47 -11.68
CA GLU A 179 19.33 12.86 -12.57
C GLU A 179 20.69 12.26 -12.21
N VAL A 180 20.92 11.95 -10.93
CA VAL A 180 22.16 11.32 -10.45
C VAL A 180 22.08 9.80 -10.39
N GLY A 181 20.89 9.23 -10.64
CA GLY A 181 20.64 7.80 -10.75
C GLY A 181 20.12 7.14 -9.47
N ASN A 182 19.70 7.89 -8.44
CA ASN A 182 19.02 7.28 -7.31
C ASN A 182 17.63 6.81 -7.75
N ALA A 183 17.39 5.52 -7.53
CA ALA A 183 16.14 4.89 -7.92
C ALA A 183 15.13 4.88 -6.78
N GLY A 184 13.93 5.39 -7.05
CA GLY A 184 12.79 5.34 -6.14
C GLY A 184 12.30 3.90 -5.87
N PRO A 185 11.45 3.70 -4.85
CA PRO A 185 10.80 2.42 -4.62
C PRO A 185 9.86 2.03 -5.76
N ILE A 186 9.72 0.73 -6.02
CA ILE A 186 8.80 0.23 -7.06
C ILE A 186 7.34 0.34 -6.61
N ALA A 187 6.49 0.83 -7.53
CA ALA A 187 5.06 0.61 -7.54
C ALA A 187 4.76 -0.64 -8.38
N VAL A 188 3.81 -1.47 -7.96
CA VAL A 188 3.45 -2.71 -8.67
C VAL A 188 1.93 -2.76 -8.81
N VAL A 189 1.47 -3.06 -10.03
CA VAL A 189 0.06 -3.30 -10.36
C VAL A 189 -0.04 -4.57 -11.20
N ALA A 190 -1.19 -5.24 -11.17
CA ALA A 190 -1.42 -6.41 -12.01
C ALA A 190 -2.78 -6.38 -12.69
N GLN A 191 -2.84 -7.03 -13.86
CA GLN A 191 -4.06 -7.28 -14.62
C GLN A 191 -5.07 -8.04 -13.74
N ALA A 192 -6.25 -7.47 -13.57
CA ALA A 192 -7.35 -8.14 -12.88
C ALA A 192 -7.75 -9.43 -13.62
N ARG A 193 -7.89 -10.51 -12.85
CA ARG A 193 -8.29 -11.83 -13.39
C ARG A 193 -9.62 -12.27 -12.78
N PRO A 194 -10.47 -12.97 -13.52
CA PRO A 194 -11.68 -13.51 -12.93
C PRO A 194 -11.35 -14.63 -11.94
N PHE A 195 -12.12 -14.75 -10.87
CA PHE A 195 -12.21 -15.99 -10.08
C PHE A 195 -13.65 -16.48 -10.02
N THR A 196 -13.83 -17.78 -9.79
CA THR A 196 -15.18 -18.34 -9.66
C THR A 196 -15.70 -18.10 -8.25
N LEU A 197 -16.59 -17.13 -8.08
CA LEU A 197 -17.33 -16.96 -6.84
C LEU A 197 -18.48 -17.98 -6.79
N ARG A 198 -18.47 -18.87 -5.78
CA ARG A 198 -19.47 -19.93 -5.61
C ARG A 198 -20.51 -19.61 -4.56
N ARG A 199 -20.13 -18.81 -3.56
CA ARG A 199 -21.03 -18.34 -2.50
C ARG A 199 -20.47 -17.09 -1.83
N LEU A 200 -21.32 -16.11 -1.59
CA LEU A 200 -21.16 -15.03 -0.63
C LEU A 200 -22.41 -15.02 0.26
N ARG A 201 -22.25 -14.99 1.57
CA ARG A 201 -23.35 -14.81 2.51
C ARG A 201 -22.95 -13.73 3.49
N LEU A 202 -23.77 -12.70 3.57
CA LEU A 202 -23.68 -11.60 4.52
C LEU A 202 -24.83 -11.75 5.52
N VAL A 203 -24.52 -11.70 6.80
CA VAL A 203 -25.51 -11.63 7.88
C VAL A 203 -25.36 -10.25 8.52
N VAL A 204 -26.42 -9.45 8.47
CA VAL A 204 -26.50 -8.09 8.99
C VAL A 204 -27.37 -8.10 10.24
N ALA A 205 -26.76 -8.42 11.39
CA ALA A 205 -27.40 -8.46 12.70
C ALA A 205 -27.14 -7.17 13.52
N GLY A 206 -26.32 -6.26 12.99
CA GLY A 206 -25.93 -4.99 13.59
C GLY A 206 -24.42 -4.91 13.86
N PRO A 207 -23.88 -3.70 14.09
CA PRO A 207 -22.45 -3.47 14.25
C PRO A 207 -21.82 -4.39 15.31
N GLY A 208 -20.70 -5.01 14.97
CA GLY A 208 -19.99 -5.97 15.84
C GLY A 208 -20.64 -7.36 15.93
N ARG A 209 -21.77 -7.60 15.24
CA ARG A 209 -22.47 -8.89 15.19
C ARG A 209 -22.60 -9.45 13.77
N ASP A 210 -22.23 -8.65 12.77
CA ASP A 210 -22.31 -9.04 11.37
C ASP A 210 -21.29 -10.11 11.02
N ARG A 211 -21.62 -10.93 10.02
CA ARG A 211 -20.82 -12.08 9.60
C ARG A 211 -20.78 -12.21 8.09
N LEU A 212 -19.65 -12.66 7.59
CA LEU A 212 -19.42 -12.90 6.17
C LEU A 212 -18.87 -14.30 5.96
N VAL A 213 -19.37 -14.97 4.92
CA VAL A 213 -18.80 -16.21 4.40
C VAL A 213 -18.67 -16.10 2.89
N LEU A 214 -17.45 -16.19 2.39
CA LEU A 214 -17.15 -16.26 0.96
C LEU A 214 -16.56 -17.63 0.64
N ARG A 215 -17.03 -18.23 -0.46
CA ARG A 215 -16.47 -19.45 -1.05
C ARG A 215 -16.30 -19.24 -2.55
N GLY A 216 -15.14 -19.62 -3.05
CA GLY A 216 -14.83 -19.54 -4.47
C GLY A 216 -13.83 -20.59 -4.90
N ALA A 217 -13.38 -20.48 -6.14
CA ALA A 217 -12.28 -21.25 -6.69
C ALA A 217 -11.43 -20.37 -7.61
N MET A 218 -10.13 -20.62 -7.60
CA MET A 218 -9.16 -19.99 -8.48
C MET A 218 -8.52 -21.04 -9.38
N ALA A 219 -8.22 -20.63 -10.62
CA ALA A 219 -7.55 -21.50 -11.59
C ALA A 219 -6.05 -21.64 -11.29
N GLN A 220 -5.45 -20.59 -10.74
CA GLN A 220 -4.02 -20.50 -10.44
C GLN A 220 -3.66 -21.38 -9.24
N THR A 221 -2.48 -22.01 -9.28
CA THR A 221 -1.91 -22.77 -8.16
C THR A 221 -1.45 -21.86 -7.03
N LEU A 222 -1.32 -22.41 -5.81
CA LEU A 222 -0.74 -21.66 -4.67
C LEU A 222 0.65 -21.13 -4.99
N ALA A 223 1.46 -21.90 -5.73
CA ALA A 223 2.79 -21.50 -6.17
C ALA A 223 2.75 -20.34 -7.18
N GLN A 224 1.83 -20.38 -8.16
CA GLN A 224 1.62 -19.27 -9.11
C GLN A 224 1.14 -17.99 -8.42
N LEU A 225 0.45 -18.14 -7.29
CA LEU A 225 -0.01 -17.01 -6.45
C LEU A 225 1.05 -16.56 -5.43
N GLY A 226 2.22 -17.19 -5.36
CA GLY A 226 3.26 -16.86 -4.39
C GLY A 226 2.90 -17.14 -2.92
N LEU A 227 1.83 -17.89 -2.65
CA LEU A 227 1.38 -18.20 -1.30
C LEU A 227 2.21 -19.33 -0.67
N PRO A 228 2.51 -19.26 0.65
CA PRO A 228 2.02 -18.30 1.65
C PRO A 228 2.75 -16.95 1.71
N GLY A 229 3.77 -16.69 0.89
CA GLY A 229 4.63 -15.50 0.95
C GLY A 229 3.98 -14.18 0.51
N GLN A 230 2.66 -14.14 0.37
CA GLN A 230 1.88 -12.98 -0.07
C GLN A 230 0.76 -12.70 0.92
N SER A 231 0.41 -11.43 1.10
CA SER A 231 -0.81 -11.04 1.81
C SER A 231 -2.05 -11.47 1.01
N VAL A 232 -3.18 -11.60 1.69
CA VAL A 232 -4.48 -11.83 1.03
C VAL A 232 -5.48 -10.80 1.52
N ALA A 233 -5.97 -9.95 0.62
CA ALA A 233 -6.98 -8.94 0.93
C ALA A 233 -8.33 -9.29 0.28
N LEU A 234 -9.42 -9.00 0.98
CA LEU A 234 -10.78 -9.10 0.45
C LEU A 234 -11.44 -7.74 0.57
N ALA A 235 -11.89 -7.21 -0.57
CA ALA A 235 -12.76 -6.04 -0.67
C ALA A 235 -14.11 -6.45 -1.26
N LEU A 236 -15.19 -5.88 -0.73
CA LEU A 236 -16.54 -6.00 -1.28
C LEU A 236 -17.13 -4.60 -1.49
N SER A 237 -17.66 -4.38 -2.69
CA SER A 237 -18.29 -3.12 -3.07
C SER A 237 -19.60 -3.35 -3.83
N ASP A 238 -20.47 -2.35 -3.78
CA ASP A 238 -21.68 -2.24 -4.60
C ASP A 238 -21.80 -0.82 -5.18
N ALA A 239 -22.98 -0.44 -5.68
CA ALA A 239 -23.21 0.90 -6.24
C ALA A 239 -23.03 2.04 -5.21
N GLY A 240 -23.13 1.74 -3.91
CA GLY A 240 -22.88 2.68 -2.82
C GLY A 240 -21.40 2.80 -2.43
N GLY A 241 -20.50 2.03 -3.07
CA GLY A 241 -19.07 2.02 -2.79
C GLY A 241 -18.62 0.76 -2.04
N GLU A 242 -17.43 0.82 -1.47
CA GLU A 242 -16.86 -0.27 -0.67
C GLU A 242 -17.51 -0.31 0.72
N TYR A 243 -18.02 -1.47 1.12
CA TYR A 243 -18.65 -1.68 2.44
C TYR A 243 -17.92 -2.68 3.32
N PHE A 244 -16.88 -3.34 2.80
CA PHE A 244 -16.02 -4.24 3.56
C PHE A 244 -14.63 -4.34 2.91
N GLN A 245 -13.58 -4.16 3.70
CA GLN A 245 -12.20 -4.40 3.31
C GLN A 245 -11.43 -5.05 4.46
N ALA A 246 -10.63 -6.06 4.17
CA ALA A 246 -9.80 -6.73 5.16
C ALA A 246 -8.57 -7.36 4.53
N THR A 247 -7.41 -7.19 5.16
CA THR A 247 -6.13 -7.75 4.69
C THR A 247 -5.55 -8.71 5.72
N ILE A 248 -5.24 -9.94 5.28
CA ILE A 248 -4.50 -10.93 6.06
C ILE A 248 -3.00 -10.75 5.75
N PRO A 249 -2.16 -10.43 6.74
CA PRO A 249 -0.72 -10.30 6.53
C PRO A 249 -0.09 -11.62 6.08
N ALA A 250 0.90 -11.57 5.18
CA ALA A 250 1.60 -12.75 4.66
C ALA A 250 2.13 -13.65 5.78
N ALA A 251 2.73 -13.06 6.82
CA ALA A 251 3.29 -13.78 7.97
C ALA A 251 2.26 -14.61 8.77
N GLN A 252 0.97 -14.35 8.60
CA GLN A 252 -0.12 -15.05 9.28
C GLN A 252 -0.71 -16.20 8.44
N ILE A 253 -0.29 -16.32 7.18
CA ILE A 253 -0.74 -17.36 6.27
C ILE A 253 0.25 -18.52 6.35
N LEU A 254 -0.23 -19.69 6.76
CA LEU A 254 0.60 -20.86 6.99
C LEU A 254 0.29 -21.95 5.97
N ALA A 255 1.32 -22.51 5.35
CA ALA A 255 1.19 -23.70 4.51
C ALA A 255 0.95 -24.95 5.36
N SER A 256 0.15 -25.88 4.83
CA SER A 256 0.08 -27.25 5.33
C SER A 256 1.42 -27.98 5.11
N PRO A 257 1.71 -29.06 5.86
CA PRO A 257 2.96 -29.80 5.71
C PRO A 257 3.26 -30.30 4.29
N ARG A 258 2.22 -30.56 3.49
CA ARG A 258 2.34 -31.01 2.09
C ARG A 258 2.35 -29.85 1.07
N GLY A 259 2.22 -28.60 1.51
CA GLY A 259 2.18 -27.43 0.62
C GLY A 259 0.93 -27.31 -0.26
N THR A 260 -0.08 -28.18 -0.11
CA THR A 260 -1.28 -28.22 -0.98
C THR A 260 -2.45 -27.35 -0.49
N LEU A 261 -2.27 -26.70 0.66
CA LEU A 261 -3.25 -25.87 1.33
C LEU A 261 -2.51 -24.79 2.11
N VAL A 262 -3.00 -23.55 2.04
CA VAL A 262 -2.66 -22.49 3.00
C VAL A 262 -3.85 -22.16 3.87
N ARG A 263 -3.58 -21.70 5.10
CA ARG A 263 -4.60 -21.32 6.07
C ARG A 263 -4.18 -20.13 6.91
N PHE A 264 -5.18 -19.37 7.32
CA PHE A 264 -5.11 -18.38 8.38
C PHE A 264 -6.25 -18.62 9.36
N ARG A 265 -6.01 -18.40 10.65
CA ARG A 265 -7.01 -18.55 11.71
C ARG A 265 -6.76 -17.54 12.82
N ASP A 266 -7.76 -16.71 13.07
CA ASP A 266 -7.81 -15.79 14.20
C ASP A 266 -9.22 -15.84 14.80
N ARG A 267 -9.38 -16.41 15.99
CA ARG A 267 -10.72 -16.48 16.62
C ARG A 267 -11.21 -15.12 17.10
N THR A 268 -10.31 -14.16 17.26
CA THR A 268 -10.64 -12.82 17.76
C THR A 268 -11.11 -11.89 16.63
N GLY A 269 -10.65 -12.14 15.39
CA GLY A 269 -10.93 -11.29 14.24
C GLY A 269 -10.24 -9.92 14.33
N THR A 270 -9.20 -9.79 15.14
CA THR A 270 -8.49 -8.52 15.36
C THR A 270 -7.38 -8.30 14.34
N ILE A 271 -6.80 -9.38 13.80
CA ILE A 271 -5.63 -9.29 12.91
C ILE A 271 -6.02 -8.77 11.51
N ALA A 272 -7.21 -9.14 11.01
CA ALA A 272 -7.60 -8.91 9.63
C ALA A 272 -9.05 -8.43 9.53
N ASN A 273 -9.37 -7.34 10.22
CA ASN A 273 -10.68 -6.67 10.23
C ASN A 273 -11.88 -7.64 10.23
N GLY A 274 -11.90 -8.53 11.23
CA GLY A 274 -12.95 -9.52 11.44
C GLY A 274 -12.82 -10.82 10.67
N ILE A 275 -11.88 -10.98 9.73
CA ILE A 275 -11.59 -12.30 9.13
C ILE A 275 -11.09 -13.23 10.24
N THR A 276 -11.82 -14.33 10.42
CA THR A 276 -11.53 -15.34 11.45
C THR A 276 -10.91 -16.61 10.90
N SER A 277 -11.17 -16.91 9.62
CA SER A 277 -10.53 -18.02 8.93
C SER A 277 -10.39 -17.75 7.44
N PHE A 278 -9.26 -18.11 6.89
CA PHE A 278 -9.04 -18.22 5.45
C PHE A 278 -8.40 -19.57 5.14
N THR A 279 -8.84 -20.20 4.06
CA THR A 279 -8.21 -21.39 3.50
C THR A 279 -8.21 -21.32 1.98
N MET A 280 -7.08 -21.68 1.37
CA MET A 280 -6.96 -21.83 -0.07
C MET A 280 -6.20 -23.10 -0.43
N GLY A 281 -6.75 -23.93 -1.32
CA GLY A 281 -6.12 -25.16 -1.82
C GLY A 281 -7.06 -26.37 -1.87
N GLY A 282 -6.48 -27.56 -2.02
CA GLY A 282 -7.18 -28.84 -2.20
C GLY A 282 -7.01 -29.42 -3.61
N GLY A 283 -6.62 -30.70 -3.71
CA GLY A 283 -6.26 -31.36 -4.97
C GLY A 283 -7.36 -31.29 -6.03
N GLY A 284 -7.16 -30.48 -7.08
CA GLY A 284 -8.01 -30.38 -8.26
C GLY A 284 -8.45 -28.95 -8.62
N SER A 285 -8.71 -28.08 -7.63
CA SER A 285 -8.96 -26.65 -7.84
C SER A 285 -8.67 -25.89 -6.55
N ASN A 286 -8.04 -24.71 -6.63
CA ASN A 286 -7.71 -23.94 -5.44
C ASN A 286 -8.98 -23.30 -4.88
N ARG A 287 -9.67 -24.05 -4.02
CA ARG A 287 -10.89 -23.61 -3.37
C ARG A 287 -10.54 -22.57 -2.33
N VAL A 288 -11.17 -21.41 -2.45
CA VAL A 288 -11.04 -20.31 -1.49
C VAL A 288 -12.21 -20.37 -0.52
N THR A 289 -11.94 -20.21 0.77
CA THR A 289 -12.98 -19.99 1.77
C THR A 289 -12.51 -18.94 2.75
N ILE A 290 -13.31 -17.89 2.92
CA ILE A 290 -13.11 -16.81 3.90
C ILE A 290 -14.31 -16.80 4.82
N ARG A 291 -14.08 -16.69 6.12
CA ARG A 291 -15.10 -16.40 7.12
C ARG A 291 -14.67 -15.21 7.93
N ALA A 292 -15.60 -14.30 8.14
CA ALA A 292 -15.40 -13.12 8.95
C ALA A 292 -16.60 -12.90 9.89
N GLN A 293 -16.34 -12.30 11.04
CA GLN A 293 -17.30 -12.07 12.12
C GLN A 293 -16.96 -10.75 12.83
N ARG A 294 -17.89 -10.26 13.65
CA ARG A 294 -17.75 -8.99 14.38
C ARG A 294 -17.61 -7.79 13.43
N LEU A 295 -18.30 -7.86 12.31
CA LEU A 295 -18.22 -6.85 11.27
C LEU A 295 -19.24 -5.73 11.50
N ASN A 296 -19.10 -4.67 10.71
CA ASN A 296 -20.16 -3.72 10.42
C ASN A 296 -20.38 -3.72 8.90
N LEU A 297 -21.50 -4.29 8.45
CA LEU A 297 -21.87 -4.42 7.04
C LEU A 297 -23.06 -3.52 6.68
N ALA A 298 -23.27 -2.43 7.41
CA ALA A 298 -24.42 -1.54 7.20
C ALA A 298 -24.45 -0.90 5.81
N GLY A 299 -23.31 -0.78 5.13
CA GLY A 299 -23.22 -0.28 3.75
C GLY A 299 -23.64 -1.29 2.67
N ALA A 300 -23.82 -2.58 3.01
CA ALA A 300 -24.16 -3.60 2.02
C ALA A 300 -25.63 -3.49 1.60
N SER A 301 -25.88 -3.55 0.29
CA SER A 301 -27.23 -3.52 -0.30
C SER A 301 -27.54 -4.74 -1.18
N ALA A 302 -28.83 -4.95 -1.45
CA ALA A 302 -29.24 -5.90 -2.49
C ALA A 302 -29.03 -5.27 -3.87
N GLY A 303 -28.54 -6.04 -4.83
CA GLY A 303 -28.20 -5.52 -6.15
C GLY A 303 -26.86 -6.02 -6.66
N ALA A 304 -26.34 -5.37 -7.70
CA ALA A 304 -25.04 -5.69 -8.26
C ALA A 304 -23.94 -5.44 -7.22
N PHE A 305 -23.00 -6.37 -7.13
CA PHE A 305 -21.82 -6.24 -6.26
C PHE A 305 -20.57 -6.75 -6.98
N THR A 306 -19.43 -6.32 -6.48
CA THR A 306 -18.11 -6.80 -6.87
C THR A 306 -17.36 -7.30 -5.64
N ALA A 307 -16.74 -8.46 -5.76
CA ALA A 307 -15.80 -9.01 -4.81
C ALA A 307 -14.40 -9.01 -5.43
N THR A 308 -13.47 -8.33 -4.76
CA THR A 308 -12.05 -8.31 -5.15
C THR A 308 -11.25 -9.06 -4.10
N LEU A 309 -10.60 -10.13 -4.52
CA LEU A 309 -9.64 -10.88 -3.73
C LEU A 309 -8.24 -10.58 -4.25
N GLU A 310 -7.41 -9.92 -3.47
CA GLU A 310 -6.03 -9.60 -3.85
C GLU A 310 -5.08 -10.59 -3.19
N VAL A 311 -4.14 -11.13 -3.97
CA VAL A 311 -3.03 -11.93 -3.45
C VAL A 311 -1.72 -11.22 -3.78
N GLY A 312 -1.11 -10.58 -2.78
CA GLY A 312 -0.06 -9.59 -3.03
C GLY A 312 -0.61 -8.47 -3.92
N ALA A 313 0.06 -8.21 -5.04
CA ALA A 313 -0.38 -7.22 -6.04
C ALA A 313 -1.32 -7.79 -7.12
N ALA A 314 -1.74 -9.06 -7.04
CA ALA A 314 -2.59 -9.71 -8.06
C ALA A 314 -4.08 -9.60 -7.69
N PRO A 315 -4.90 -8.78 -8.38
CA PRO A 315 -6.32 -8.66 -8.10
C PRO A 315 -7.12 -9.75 -8.83
N PHE A 316 -8.04 -10.37 -8.09
CA PHE A 316 -9.00 -11.32 -8.63
C PHE A 316 -10.42 -10.84 -8.39
N ILE A 317 -11.18 -10.69 -9.45
CA ILE A 317 -12.49 -10.04 -9.41
C ILE A 317 -13.58 -11.06 -9.72
N ALA A 318 -14.69 -10.98 -8.99
CA ALA A 318 -15.94 -11.64 -9.33
C ALA A 318 -17.11 -10.70 -9.03
N SER A 319 -18.08 -10.65 -9.94
CA SER A 319 -19.29 -9.84 -9.76
C SER A 319 -20.53 -10.71 -9.77
N GLY A 320 -21.61 -10.20 -9.20
CA GLY A 320 -22.89 -10.91 -9.12
C GLY A 320 -24.01 -10.03 -8.64
N VAL A 321 -25.13 -10.64 -8.26
CA VAL A 321 -26.29 -9.93 -7.66
C VAL A 321 -26.56 -10.50 -6.26
N LEU A 322 -26.43 -9.66 -5.24
CA LEU A 322 -26.84 -9.97 -3.87
C LEU A 322 -28.36 -9.91 -3.75
N ARG A 323 -28.95 -10.95 -3.18
CA ARG A 323 -30.38 -11.01 -2.87
C ARG A 323 -30.60 -10.96 -1.37
N ALA A 324 -31.65 -10.27 -0.94
CA ALA A 324 -32.08 -10.29 0.46
C ALA A 324 -32.41 -11.72 0.91
N ALA A 325 -31.95 -12.09 2.10
CA ALA A 325 -32.13 -13.42 2.68
C ALA A 325 -32.13 -13.35 4.21
N GLY A 326 -33.33 -13.27 4.79
CA GLY A 326 -33.50 -13.05 6.23
C GLY A 326 -32.92 -11.69 6.63
N THR A 327 -32.08 -11.66 7.67
CA THR A 327 -31.42 -10.45 8.16
C THR A 327 -30.15 -10.11 7.37
N GLY A 328 -30.08 -10.34 6.06
CA GLY A 328 -28.84 -10.12 5.31
C GLY A 328 -28.96 -10.43 3.83
N PHE A 329 -27.84 -10.78 3.21
CA PHE A 329 -27.73 -10.93 1.76
C PHE A 329 -26.99 -12.22 1.36
N ARG A 330 -27.24 -12.71 0.16
CA ARG A 330 -26.52 -13.86 -0.39
C ARG A 330 -26.31 -13.80 -1.90
N PHE A 331 -25.28 -14.51 -2.34
CA PHE A 331 -24.96 -14.87 -3.71
C PHE A 331 -24.37 -16.29 -3.72
N PRO A 332 -24.62 -17.11 -4.76
CA PRO A 332 -25.86 -17.07 -5.50
C PRO A 332 -27.06 -17.14 -4.52
#